data_AF-A0A914MR12-F1
#
_entry.id   AF-A0A914MR12-F1
#
_cell.length_a   1.000
_cell.length_b   1.000
_cell.length_c   1.000
_cell.angle_alpha   90.00
_cell.angle_beta   90.00
_cell.angle_gamma   90.00
#
_symmetry.space_group_name_H-M   'P 1'
#
loop_
_entity.id
_entity.type
_entity.pdbx_description
1 polymer ?
#
loop_
_entity_poly.entity_id
_entity_poly.type
_entity_poly.pdbx_seq_one_letter_code
_entity_poly.pdbx_strand_id
1 'polypeptide(L)'
;MDRKVLDALLAAINIQVQKEPYAVRKLILDKQLVLPNTISFPPSQVVDLLIEHDPDHQLSRVINRLFGEERPKLAENERRERQYLRATNPAPNMTKLLMDMGQDLVQESTYFDIVHAKNLPEMPKNMDTYKQVAAQLRPVWQSLKEKNAPFVLKIYKCHVCGFKTESKMILSAHRMTLHYVGRRYQCTFCREFDTNENRMIMHITEAHCFKPVVVDQAPNAMQCPICDAEFNYKVQRDQHMKAYLIEKINF
;
A
#
# COMPACT_ATOMS: atom_id res chain seq x y z
N MET A 1 4.47 16.34 -3.32
CA MET A 1 3.61 15.14 -3.43
C MET A 1 4.37 14.07 -4.19
N ASP A 2 4.32 12.83 -3.75
CA ASP A 2 5.06 11.72 -4.37
C ASP A 2 4.61 11.52 -5.82
N ARG A 3 5.56 11.41 -6.75
CA ARG A 3 5.26 11.31 -8.19
C ARG A 3 4.39 10.10 -8.52
N LYS A 4 4.55 9.01 -7.78
CA LYS A 4 3.73 7.79 -7.86
C LYS A 4 2.27 8.02 -7.45
N VAL A 5 2.03 8.90 -6.47
CA VAL A 5 0.68 9.27 -6.04
C VAL A 5 0.02 10.13 -7.12
N LEU A 6 0.77 11.03 -7.74
CA LEU A 6 0.28 11.83 -8.85
C LEU A 6 -0.11 10.95 -10.05
N ASP A 7 0.73 9.99 -10.43
CA ASP A 7 0.47 9.08 -11.54
C ASP A 7 -0.76 8.18 -11.27
N ALA A 8 -0.91 7.69 -10.04
CA ALA A 8 -2.08 6.91 -9.64
C ALA A 8 -3.37 7.75 -9.68
N LEU A 9 -3.31 9.01 -9.22
CA LEU A 9 -4.44 9.94 -9.27
C LEU A 9 -4.82 10.28 -10.72
N LEU A 10 -3.84 10.53 -11.59
CA LEU A 10 -4.09 10.81 -13.01
C LEU A 10 -4.69 9.61 -13.74
N ALA A 11 -4.23 8.39 -13.43
CA ALA A 11 -4.80 7.16 -13.98
C ALA A 11 -6.25 6.96 -13.51
N ALA A 12 -6.53 7.17 -12.22
CA ALA A 12 -7.87 7.08 -11.66
C ALA A 12 -8.82 8.14 -12.28
N ILE A 13 -8.33 9.37 -12.45
CA ILE A 13 -9.08 10.44 -13.12
C ILE A 13 -9.38 10.06 -14.57
N ASN A 14 -8.40 9.57 -15.34
CA ASN A 14 -8.62 9.18 -16.74
C ASN A 14 -9.66 8.06 -16.88
N ILE A 15 -9.64 7.06 -15.99
CA ILE A 15 -10.63 5.99 -15.97
C ILE A 15 -12.02 6.55 -15.66
N GLN A 16 -12.13 7.43 -14.66
CA GLN A 16 -13.42 7.98 -14.26
C GLN A 16 -13.97 9.00 -15.27
N VAL A 17 -13.11 9.78 -15.95
CA VAL A 17 -13.51 10.72 -17.01
C VAL A 17 -14.15 9.98 -18.19
N GLN A 18 -13.67 8.79 -18.55
CA GLN A 18 -14.27 8.02 -19.63
C GLN A 18 -15.67 7.49 -19.28
N LYS A 19 -15.90 7.19 -18.00
CA LYS A 19 -17.20 6.68 -17.52
C LYS A 19 -18.20 7.82 -17.26
N GLU A 20 -17.74 8.90 -16.63
CA GLU A 20 -18.59 9.99 -16.13
C GLU A 20 -17.94 11.37 -16.40
N PRO A 21 -17.78 11.75 -17.68
CA PRO A 21 -16.97 12.90 -18.09
C PRO A 21 -17.45 14.24 -17.48
N TYR A 22 -18.76 14.39 -17.31
CA TYR A 22 -19.36 15.62 -16.82
C TYR A 22 -19.26 15.78 -15.29
N ALA A 23 -19.42 14.69 -14.54
CA ALA A 23 -19.29 14.69 -13.08
C ALA A 23 -17.84 14.98 -12.66
N VAL A 24 -16.88 14.34 -13.33
CA VAL A 24 -15.46 14.57 -13.07
C VAL A 24 -15.04 15.99 -13.48
N ARG A 25 -15.57 16.53 -14.59
CA ARG A 25 -15.29 17.91 -15.01
C ARG A 25 -15.78 18.95 -13.99
N LYS A 26 -17.00 18.80 -13.44
CA LYS A 26 -17.50 19.69 -12.36
C LYS A 26 -16.74 19.50 -11.04
N LEU A 27 -16.32 18.27 -10.71
CA LEU A 27 -15.49 18.02 -9.53
C LEU A 27 -14.12 18.71 -9.64
N ILE A 28 -13.49 18.65 -10.82
CA ILE A 28 -12.15 19.22 -11.03
C ILE A 28 -12.19 20.75 -11.12
N LEU A 29 -13.13 21.31 -11.89
CA LEU A 29 -13.20 22.76 -12.13
C LEU A 29 -13.87 23.50 -10.96
N ASP A 30 -14.96 22.96 -10.42
CA ASP A 30 -15.82 23.66 -9.46
C ASP A 30 -15.71 23.08 -8.03
N LYS A 31 -14.94 22.01 -7.82
CA LYS A 31 -14.84 21.25 -6.54
C LYS A 31 -16.19 20.72 -6.04
N GLN A 32 -17.12 20.44 -6.94
CA GLN A 32 -18.49 20.06 -6.60
C GLN A 32 -18.80 18.59 -6.91
N LEU A 33 -19.44 17.91 -5.96
CA LEU A 33 -20.02 16.57 -6.12
C LEU A 33 -21.44 16.67 -6.66
N VAL A 34 -21.76 15.87 -7.68
CA VAL A 34 -23.08 15.81 -8.33
C VAL A 34 -23.82 14.53 -7.89
N LEU A 35 -25.09 14.64 -7.50
CA LEU A 35 -25.90 13.49 -7.10
C LEU A 35 -26.46 12.75 -8.32
N PRO A 36 -26.70 11.44 -8.23
CA PRO A 36 -27.41 10.71 -9.28
C PRO A 36 -28.93 10.80 -9.15
N ASN A 37 -29.62 10.90 -10.30
CA ASN A 37 -31.07 11.00 -10.43
C ASN A 37 -31.80 9.68 -10.20
N THR A 38 -31.24 8.56 -10.65
CA THR A 38 -31.87 7.24 -10.60
C THR A 38 -30.81 6.21 -10.28
N ILE A 39 -31.03 5.45 -9.19
CA ILE A 39 -30.26 4.26 -8.87
C ILE A 39 -31.13 3.07 -9.27
N SER A 40 -30.84 2.52 -10.44
CA SER A 40 -31.50 1.30 -10.91
C SER A 40 -30.91 0.12 -10.16
N PHE A 41 -31.71 -0.58 -9.35
CA PHE A 41 -31.30 -1.83 -8.72
C PHE A 41 -31.76 -3.01 -9.58
N PRO A 42 -30.90 -3.57 -10.46
CA PRO A 42 -31.25 -4.81 -11.14
C PRO A 42 -31.34 -5.95 -10.10
N PRO A 43 -32.25 -6.91 -10.26
CA PRO A 43 -32.46 -8.00 -9.29
C PRO A 43 -31.31 -9.02 -9.20
N SER A 44 -30.18 -8.81 -9.88
CA SER A 44 -29.06 -9.75 -9.98
C SER A 44 -27.71 -9.06 -9.68
N GLN A 45 -26.84 -9.73 -8.93
CA GLN A 45 -25.50 -9.25 -8.50
C GLN A 45 -24.46 -9.17 -9.64
N VAL A 46 -24.81 -9.56 -10.87
CA VAL A 46 -23.88 -9.63 -12.02
C VAL A 46 -24.07 -8.47 -13.00
N VAL A 47 -25.07 -7.60 -12.77
CA VAL A 47 -25.33 -6.44 -13.64
C VAL A 47 -24.88 -5.17 -12.93
N ASP A 48 -24.03 -4.39 -13.61
CA ASP A 48 -23.50 -3.13 -13.10
C ASP A 48 -24.63 -2.16 -12.76
N LEU A 49 -24.47 -1.46 -11.63
CA LEU A 49 -25.42 -0.46 -11.14
C LEU A 49 -25.45 0.72 -12.14
N LEU A 50 -26.59 0.96 -12.78
CA LEU A 50 -26.75 2.10 -13.68
C LEU A 50 -27.13 3.34 -12.86
N ILE A 51 -26.23 4.32 -12.87
CA ILE A 51 -26.34 5.58 -12.15
C ILE A 51 -26.43 6.72 -13.18
N GLU A 52 -27.61 7.29 -13.40
CA GLU A 52 -27.77 8.45 -14.30
C GLU A 52 -27.69 9.74 -13.47
N HIS A 53 -26.84 10.70 -13.87
CA HIS A 53 -26.62 11.95 -13.12
C HIS A 53 -27.26 13.16 -13.81
N ASP A 54 -27.94 14.02 -13.03
CA ASP A 54 -28.49 15.30 -13.51
C ASP A 54 -27.51 16.45 -13.30
N PRO A 55 -27.13 17.18 -14.36
CA PRO A 55 -26.22 18.31 -14.25
C PRO A 55 -26.82 19.53 -13.49
N ASP A 56 -28.14 19.62 -13.35
CA ASP A 56 -28.82 20.79 -12.78
C ASP A 56 -29.07 20.69 -11.27
N HIS A 57 -28.95 19.49 -10.68
CA HIS A 57 -29.13 19.25 -9.24
C HIS A 57 -27.80 19.07 -8.49
N GLN A 58 -27.08 20.18 -8.28
CA GLN A 58 -25.90 20.21 -7.41
C GLN A 58 -26.27 19.91 -5.95
N LEU A 59 -25.54 18.99 -5.29
CA LEU A 59 -25.76 18.63 -3.87
C LEU A 59 -25.70 19.87 -2.96
N SER A 60 -24.79 20.81 -3.24
CA SER A 60 -24.67 22.08 -2.51
C SER A 60 -25.90 22.98 -2.68
N ARG A 61 -26.49 23.07 -3.87
CA ARG A 61 -27.73 23.83 -4.11
C ARG A 61 -28.93 23.18 -3.43
N VAL A 62 -28.98 21.84 -3.39
CA VAL A 62 -30.04 21.10 -2.69
C VAL A 62 -29.91 21.29 -1.17
N ILE A 63 -28.70 21.16 -0.61
CA ILE A 63 -28.44 21.40 0.82
C ILE A 63 -28.76 22.84 1.20
N ASN A 64 -28.31 23.83 0.41
CA ASN A 64 -28.58 25.25 0.69
C ASN A 64 -30.07 25.61 0.52
N ARG A 65 -30.78 24.98 -0.43
CA ARG A 65 -32.23 25.17 -0.61
C ARG A 65 -33.03 24.52 0.52
N LEU A 66 -32.59 23.36 1.04
CA LEU A 66 -33.28 22.62 2.10
C LEU A 66 -32.97 23.14 3.50
N PHE A 67 -31.76 23.64 3.75
CA PHE A 67 -31.26 23.93 5.10
C PHE A 67 -30.66 25.34 5.28
N GLY A 68 -30.54 26.15 4.22
CA GLY A 68 -29.85 27.45 4.27
C GLY A 68 -28.33 27.34 4.39
N GLU A 69 -27.64 28.45 4.67
CA GLU A 69 -26.18 28.50 4.89
C GLU A 69 -25.75 28.04 6.30
N GLU A 70 -26.68 27.94 7.24
CA GLU A 70 -26.39 27.46 8.59
C GLU A 70 -26.47 25.93 8.65
N ARG A 71 -25.43 25.29 9.20
CA ARG A 71 -25.50 23.87 9.53
C ARG A 71 -26.72 23.65 10.45
N PRO A 72 -27.62 22.70 10.14
CA PRO A 72 -28.79 22.43 10.97
C PRO A 72 -28.37 22.24 12.43
N LYS A 73 -28.89 23.09 13.32
CA LYS A 73 -28.70 22.90 14.76
C LYS A 73 -29.52 21.68 15.15
N LEU A 74 -28.84 20.62 15.60
CA LEU A 74 -29.50 19.41 16.09
C LEU A 74 -30.58 19.78 17.10
N ALA A 75 -31.79 19.28 16.89
CA ALA A 75 -32.90 19.43 17.82
C ALA A 75 -32.55 18.82 19.18
N GLU A 76 -33.18 19.31 20.25
CA GLU A 76 -32.91 18.84 21.62
C GLU A 76 -33.03 17.31 21.75
N ASN A 77 -34.00 16.71 21.03
CA ASN A 77 -34.21 15.27 20.97
C ASN A 77 -33.07 14.55 20.25
N GLU A 78 -32.61 15.06 19.10
CA GLU A 78 -31.46 14.49 18.36
C GLU A 78 -30.15 14.61 19.16
N ARG A 79 -29.99 15.69 19.94
CA ARG A 79 -28.85 15.85 20.86
C ARG A 79 -28.87 14.80 21.96
N ARG A 80 -30.04 14.55 22.57
CA ARG A 80 -30.22 13.52 23.60
C ARG A 80 -30.01 12.12 23.03
N GLU A 81 -30.54 11.83 21.84
CA GLU A 81 -30.36 10.55 21.16
C GLU A 81 -28.90 10.33 20.79
N ARG A 82 -28.21 11.36 20.28
CA ARG A 82 -26.76 11.29 20.01
C ARG A 82 -25.93 11.10 21.29
N GLN A 83 -26.31 11.73 22.40
CA GLN A 83 -25.66 11.53 23.70
C GLN A 83 -25.92 10.12 24.23
N TYR A 84 -27.15 9.63 24.13
CA TYR A 84 -27.53 8.27 24.48
C TYR A 84 -26.76 7.25 23.66
N LEU A 85 -26.71 7.41 22.33
CA LEU A 85 -25.94 6.56 21.41
C LEU A 85 -24.44 6.60 21.72
N ARG A 86 -23.88 7.77 22.06
CA ARG A 86 -22.48 7.87 22.51
C ARG A 86 -22.23 7.16 23.85
N ALA A 87 -23.21 7.17 24.75
CA ALA A 87 -23.12 6.54 26.06
C ALA A 87 -23.33 5.01 26.00
N THR A 88 -24.24 4.53 25.16
CA THR A 88 -24.55 3.10 24.99
C THR A 88 -23.64 2.42 23.98
N ASN A 89 -23.25 3.12 22.92
CA ASN A 89 -22.37 2.62 21.87
C ASN A 89 -21.14 3.53 21.77
N PRO A 90 -20.18 3.43 22.70
CA PRO A 90 -18.89 4.11 22.59
C PRO A 90 -18.06 3.45 21.49
N ALA A 91 -18.51 3.53 20.24
CA ALA A 91 -17.69 3.22 19.10
C ALA A 91 -16.62 4.32 19.02
N PRO A 92 -15.31 3.97 19.06
CA PRO A 92 -14.28 4.97 18.88
C PRO A 92 -14.49 5.62 17.51
N ASN A 93 -14.35 6.95 17.46
CA ASN A 93 -14.33 7.65 16.18
C ASN A 93 -13.27 6.96 15.31
N MET A 94 -13.64 6.44 14.14
CA MET A 94 -12.75 5.66 13.27
C MET A 94 -11.42 6.39 13.01
N THR A 95 -11.46 7.72 12.90
CA THR A 95 -10.27 8.56 12.75
C THR A 95 -9.34 8.46 13.96
N LYS A 96 -9.90 8.49 15.18
CA LYS A 96 -9.14 8.37 16.42
C LYS A 96 -8.56 6.96 16.56
N LEU A 97 -9.34 5.92 16.27
CA LEU A 97 -8.88 4.54 16.30
C LEU A 97 -7.67 4.32 15.38
N LEU A 98 -7.76 4.78 14.12
CA LEU A 98 -6.67 4.65 13.16
C LEU A 98 -5.43 5.44 13.58
N MET A 99 -5.62 6.64 14.16
CA MET A 99 -4.53 7.46 14.68
C MET A 99 -3.84 6.76 15.86
N ASP A 100 -4.60 6.24 16.81
CA ASP A 100 -4.09 5.53 17.99
C ASP A 100 -3.30 4.28 17.56
N MET A 101 -3.84 3.48 16.62
CA MET A 101 -3.13 2.32 16.06
C MET A 101 -1.81 2.71 15.37
N GLY A 102 -1.83 3.75 14.54
CA GLY A 102 -0.63 4.23 13.85
C GLY A 102 0.42 4.75 14.84
N GLN A 103 -0.01 5.48 15.86
CA GLN A 103 0.85 6.00 16.90
C GLN A 103 1.47 4.89 17.74
N ASP A 104 0.69 3.89 18.16
CA ASP A 104 1.17 2.76 18.95
C ASP A 104 2.24 1.95 18.19
N LEU A 105 2.06 1.73 16.89
CA LEU A 105 3.05 1.04 16.04
C LEU A 105 4.37 1.82 15.92
N VAL A 106 4.28 3.14 15.71
CA VAL A 106 5.47 4.00 15.61
C VAL A 106 6.19 4.10 16.96
N GLN A 107 5.46 4.23 18.06
CA GLN A 107 6.02 4.28 19.41
C GLN A 107 6.72 2.96 19.78
N GLU A 108 6.13 1.81 19.45
CA GLU A 108 6.78 0.51 19.70
C GLU A 108 8.12 0.41 18.97
N SER A 109 8.17 0.77 17.68
CA SER A 109 9.40 0.71 16.89
C SER A 109 10.47 1.67 17.41
N THR A 110 10.10 2.92 17.71
CA THR A 110 11.05 3.94 18.18
C THR A 110 11.56 3.62 19.59
N TYR A 111 10.71 3.17 20.51
CA TYR A 111 11.15 2.77 21.84
C TYR A 111 11.98 1.49 21.81
N PHE A 112 11.71 0.55 20.89
CA PHE A 112 12.57 -0.60 20.68
C PHE A 112 14.01 -0.18 20.34
N ASP A 113 14.15 0.73 19.37
CA ASP A 113 15.44 1.27 18.92
C ASP A 113 16.19 1.98 20.06
N ILE A 114 15.50 2.78 20.88
CA ILE A 114 16.09 3.45 22.06
C ILE A 114 16.47 2.43 23.16
N VAL A 115 15.58 1.51 23.51
CA VAL A 115 15.86 0.53 24.59
C VAL A 115 17.01 -0.41 24.23
N HIS A 116 17.18 -0.73 22.94
CA HIS A 116 18.21 -1.66 22.45
C HIS A 116 19.40 -0.97 21.78
N ALA A 117 19.43 0.37 21.78
CA ALA A 117 20.45 1.18 21.10
C ALA A 117 20.70 0.75 19.64
N LYS A 118 19.61 0.55 18.89
CA LYS A 118 19.63 0.20 17.46
C LYS A 118 19.18 1.39 16.63
N ASN A 119 19.76 1.56 15.44
CA ASN A 119 19.35 2.56 14.44
C ASN A 119 19.22 4.01 14.98
N LEU A 120 20.06 4.39 15.95
CA LEU A 120 20.04 5.74 16.52
C LEU A 120 20.53 6.76 15.49
N PRO A 121 19.84 7.89 15.30
CA PRO A 121 20.28 8.95 14.39
C PRO A 121 21.63 9.56 14.78
N GLU A 122 21.85 9.72 16.09
CA GLU A 122 23.07 10.27 16.68
C GLU A 122 23.50 9.46 17.90
N MET A 123 24.81 9.41 18.13
CA MET A 123 25.37 8.79 19.33
C MET A 123 25.05 9.63 20.57
N PRO A 124 24.57 9.02 21.68
CA PRO A 124 24.25 9.77 22.90
C PRO A 124 25.50 10.42 23.49
N LYS A 125 25.47 11.75 23.65
CA LYS A 125 26.57 12.51 24.25
C LYS A 125 26.77 12.20 25.74
N ASN A 126 25.68 11.91 26.45
CA ASN A 126 25.71 11.53 27.86
C ASN A 126 25.06 10.16 28.05
N MET A 127 25.90 9.16 28.30
CA MET A 127 25.52 7.75 28.35
C MET A 127 24.70 7.40 29.59
N ASP A 128 24.88 8.12 30.69
CA ASP A 128 24.18 7.83 31.95
C ASP A 128 22.73 8.31 31.90
N THR A 129 22.49 9.51 31.37
CA THR A 129 21.13 9.98 31.08
C THR A 129 20.42 9.09 30.05
N TYR A 130 21.13 8.60 29.03
CA TYR A 130 20.57 7.69 28.04
C TYR A 130 20.09 6.38 28.68
N LYS A 131 20.93 5.77 29.52
CA LYS A 131 20.57 4.54 30.25
C LYS A 131 19.35 4.74 31.14
N GLN A 132 19.23 5.89 31.82
CA GLN A 132 18.07 6.22 32.63
C GLN A 132 16.79 6.31 31.79
N VAL A 133 16.83 7.02 30.66
CA VAL A 133 15.68 7.14 29.74
C VAL A 133 15.31 5.77 29.16
N ALA A 134 16.29 4.97 28.73
CA ALA A 134 16.06 3.63 28.21
C ALA A 134 15.45 2.70 29.27
N ALA A 135 15.84 2.84 30.55
CA ALA A 135 15.24 2.09 31.65
C ALA A 135 13.77 2.48 31.88
N GLN A 136 13.44 3.77 31.79
CA GLN A 136 12.06 4.28 31.91
C GLN A 136 11.17 3.88 30.74
N LEU A 137 11.71 3.85 29.52
CA LEU A 137 10.96 3.49 28.31
C LEU A 137 10.72 1.98 28.17
N ARG A 138 11.53 1.14 28.83
CA ARG A 138 11.43 -0.32 28.76
C ARG A 138 10.03 -0.88 29.13
N PRO A 139 9.40 -0.51 30.27
CA PRO A 139 8.05 -0.99 30.59
C PRO A 139 6.98 -0.48 29.61
N VAL A 140 7.11 0.77 29.14
CA VAL A 140 6.18 1.36 28.15
C VAL A 140 6.24 0.59 26.84
N TRP A 141 7.46 0.29 26.37
CA TRP A 141 7.69 -0.52 25.17
C TRP A 141 7.12 -1.94 25.31
N GLN A 142 7.27 -2.59 26.47
CA GLN A 142 6.68 -3.92 26.71
C GLN A 142 5.15 -3.89 26.58
N SER A 143 4.49 -2.90 27.17
CA SER A 143 3.03 -2.74 27.06
C SER A 143 2.60 -2.49 25.61
N LEU A 144 3.32 -1.65 24.86
CA LEU A 144 3.03 -1.40 23.44
C LEU A 144 3.21 -2.65 22.59
N LYS A 145 4.25 -3.45 22.85
CA LYS A 145 4.50 -4.72 22.17
C LYS A 145 3.36 -5.72 22.39
N GLU A 146 2.80 -5.79 23.59
CA GLU A 146 1.64 -6.64 23.89
C GLU A 146 0.39 -6.15 23.15
N LYS A 147 0.13 -4.83 23.14
CA LYS A 147 -0.99 -4.24 22.40
C LYS A 147 -0.88 -4.46 20.90
N ASN A 148 0.33 -4.37 20.35
CA ASN A 148 0.58 -4.50 18.91
C ASN A 148 0.77 -5.94 18.45
N ALA A 149 0.82 -6.92 19.37
CA ALA A 149 0.98 -8.34 19.04
C ALA A 149 0.04 -8.84 17.92
N PRO A 150 -1.23 -8.41 17.82
CA PRO A 150 -2.12 -8.81 16.72
C PRO A 150 -1.67 -8.30 15.33
N PHE A 151 -0.91 -7.22 15.27
CA PHE A 151 -0.39 -6.62 14.04
C PHE A 151 0.96 -7.20 13.61
N VAL A 152 1.61 -7.98 14.49
CA VAL A 152 2.89 -8.62 14.18
C VAL A 152 2.66 -9.90 13.38
N LEU A 153 2.72 -9.77 12.07
CA LEU A 153 2.56 -10.90 11.15
C LEU A 153 3.86 -11.71 11.04
N LYS A 154 3.72 -13.04 10.94
CA LYS A 154 4.85 -13.94 10.75
C LYS A 154 5.46 -13.73 9.36
N ILE A 155 6.70 -13.26 9.31
CA ILE A 155 7.45 -13.12 8.06
C ILE A 155 8.02 -14.48 7.64
N TYR A 156 7.64 -14.93 6.46
CA TYR A 156 8.23 -16.07 5.77
C TYR A 156 9.37 -15.61 4.87
N LYS A 157 10.46 -16.38 4.87
CA LYS A 157 11.66 -16.08 4.09
C LYS A 157 11.92 -17.20 3.10
N CYS A 158 12.36 -16.85 1.89
CA CYS A 158 12.91 -17.83 0.96
C CYS A 158 14.25 -18.35 1.52
N HIS A 159 14.54 -19.64 1.35
CA HIS A 159 15.81 -20.22 1.79
C HIS A 159 16.93 -20.03 0.74
N VAL A 160 16.57 -19.70 -0.51
CA VAL A 160 17.50 -19.54 -1.63
C VAL A 160 17.90 -18.09 -1.83
N CYS A 161 16.96 -17.14 -1.66
CA CYS A 161 17.21 -15.72 -1.88
C CYS A 161 16.76 -14.85 -0.70
N GLY A 162 17.04 -13.54 -0.78
CA GLY A 162 16.68 -12.57 0.26
C GLY A 162 15.19 -12.21 0.34
N PHE A 163 14.31 -12.85 -0.45
CA PHE A 163 12.88 -12.54 -0.49
C PHE A 163 12.19 -12.87 0.85
N LYS A 164 11.37 -11.94 1.31
CA LYS A 164 10.60 -12.04 2.56
C LYS A 164 9.18 -11.55 2.32
N THR A 165 8.20 -12.23 2.91
CA THR A 165 6.79 -11.85 2.79
C THR A 165 6.01 -12.30 4.03
N GLU A 166 4.96 -11.58 4.39
CA GLU A 166 4.02 -11.95 5.44
C GLU A 166 2.98 -12.98 4.97
N SER A 167 2.79 -13.12 3.65
CA SER A 167 1.76 -13.99 3.08
C SER A 167 2.33 -15.35 2.68
N LYS A 168 1.69 -16.42 3.18
CA LYS A 168 2.00 -17.80 2.76
C LYS A 168 1.74 -18.01 1.27
N MET A 169 0.68 -17.40 0.72
CA MET A 169 0.34 -17.53 -0.69
C MET A 169 1.41 -16.91 -1.58
N ILE A 170 1.87 -15.70 -1.21
CA ILE A 170 2.95 -15.01 -1.94
C ILE A 170 4.25 -15.82 -1.85
N LEU A 171 4.58 -16.40 -0.69
CA LEU A 171 5.75 -17.26 -0.57
C LEU A 171 5.61 -18.52 -1.44
N SER A 172 4.42 -19.12 -1.48
CA SER A 172 4.16 -20.31 -2.31
C SER A 172 4.34 -20.00 -3.79
N ALA A 173 3.79 -18.87 -4.26
CA ALA A 173 3.98 -18.39 -5.62
C ALA A 173 5.46 -18.09 -5.90
N HIS A 174 6.16 -17.46 -4.95
CA HIS A 174 7.59 -17.21 -5.06
C HIS A 174 8.41 -18.51 -5.15
N ARG A 175 8.03 -19.57 -4.41
CA ARG A 175 8.72 -20.88 -4.49
C ARG A 175 8.63 -21.53 -5.86
N MET A 176 7.62 -21.18 -6.65
CA MET A 176 7.51 -21.63 -8.04
C MET A 176 8.52 -20.92 -8.95
N THR A 177 9.12 -19.81 -8.52
CA THR A 177 10.15 -19.14 -9.31
C THR A 177 11.46 -19.91 -9.25
N LEU A 178 12.08 -20.06 -10.42
CA LEU A 178 13.36 -20.72 -10.52
C LEU A 178 14.49 -19.74 -10.15
N HIS A 179 15.29 -20.08 -9.15
CA HIS A 179 16.39 -19.22 -8.70
C HIS A 179 17.68 -19.50 -9.46
N TYR A 180 18.33 -18.45 -9.96
CA TYR A 180 19.67 -18.52 -10.54
C TYR A 180 20.69 -17.82 -9.64
N VAL A 181 21.58 -18.60 -9.02
CA VAL A 181 22.58 -18.13 -8.05
C VAL A 181 23.95 -18.68 -8.42
N GLY A 182 24.93 -17.80 -8.61
CA GLY A 182 26.33 -18.21 -8.78
C GLY A 182 26.59 -19.14 -9.98
N ARG A 183 25.88 -18.93 -11.10
CA ARG A 183 25.92 -19.74 -12.33
C ARG A 183 25.22 -21.10 -12.27
N ARG A 184 24.38 -21.33 -11.26
CA ARG A 184 23.59 -22.56 -11.12
C ARG A 184 22.14 -22.19 -10.83
N TYR A 185 21.23 -23.01 -11.32
CA TYR A 185 19.83 -23.02 -10.95
C TYR A 185 19.68 -23.82 -9.65
N GLN A 186 18.96 -23.27 -8.68
CA GLN A 186 18.75 -23.91 -7.38
C GLN A 186 17.26 -24.16 -7.14
N CYS A 187 16.95 -25.36 -6.65
CA CYS A 187 15.58 -25.71 -6.28
C CYS A 187 15.15 -24.94 -5.02
N THR A 188 13.91 -24.45 -5.01
CA THR A 188 13.30 -23.71 -3.88
C THR A 188 12.66 -24.62 -2.84
N PHE A 189 12.55 -25.91 -3.14
CA PHE A 189 11.93 -26.92 -2.28
C PHE A 189 12.96 -27.85 -1.63
N CYS A 190 14.15 -28.00 -2.20
CA CYS A 190 15.21 -28.85 -1.69
C CYS A 190 16.61 -28.23 -1.89
N ARG A 191 17.68 -28.99 -1.60
CA ARG A 191 19.07 -28.50 -1.70
C ARG A 191 19.73 -28.78 -3.05
N GLU A 192 19.01 -29.37 -3.99
CA GLU A 192 19.52 -29.67 -5.34
C GLU A 192 19.81 -28.40 -6.15
N PHE A 193 20.84 -28.49 -6.98
CA PHE A 193 21.22 -27.45 -7.91
C PHE A 193 21.73 -28.06 -9.22
N ASP A 194 21.51 -27.38 -10.34
CA ASP A 194 22.03 -27.78 -11.65
C ASP A 194 22.51 -26.54 -12.42
N THR A 195 23.49 -26.72 -13.30
CA THR A 195 23.91 -25.67 -14.24
C THR A 195 22.92 -25.49 -15.40
N ASN A 196 22.11 -26.51 -15.69
CA ASN A 196 21.15 -26.49 -16.79
C ASN A 196 19.73 -26.24 -16.28
N GLU A 197 19.08 -25.23 -16.86
CA GLU A 197 17.72 -24.82 -16.52
C GLU A 197 16.70 -25.96 -16.68
N ASN A 198 16.71 -26.63 -17.84
CA ASN A 198 15.73 -27.66 -18.17
C ASN A 198 15.82 -28.86 -17.22
N ARG A 199 17.03 -29.20 -16.77
CA ARG A 199 17.23 -30.27 -15.78
C ARG A 199 16.64 -29.89 -14.44
N MET A 200 16.78 -28.63 -14.04
CA MET A 200 16.17 -28.14 -12.80
C MET A 200 14.64 -28.05 -12.90
N ILE A 201 14.10 -27.65 -14.06
CA ILE A 201 12.65 -27.66 -14.30
C ILE A 201 12.09 -29.08 -14.18
N MET A 202 12.75 -30.05 -14.81
CA MET A 202 12.38 -31.46 -14.73
C MET A 202 12.46 -31.98 -13.29
N HIS A 203 13.55 -31.69 -12.57
CA HIS A 203 13.69 -32.01 -11.16
C HIS A 203 12.51 -31.47 -10.32
N ILE A 204 12.14 -30.20 -10.46
CA ILE A 204 11.03 -29.60 -9.70
C ILE A 204 9.70 -30.26 -10.07
N THR A 205 9.52 -30.61 -11.35
CA THR A 205 8.28 -31.25 -11.84
C THR A 205 8.14 -32.68 -11.32
N GLU A 206 9.22 -33.47 -11.33
CA GLU A 206 9.21 -34.88 -10.96
C GLU A 206 9.32 -35.09 -9.44
N ALA A 207 10.21 -34.38 -8.77
CA ALA A 207 10.48 -34.57 -7.34
C ALA A 207 9.49 -33.79 -6.44
N HIS A 208 8.90 -32.72 -6.96
CA HIS A 208 8.03 -31.82 -6.18
C HIS A 208 6.64 -31.63 -6.78
N CYS A 209 6.33 -32.22 -7.94
CA CYS A 209 5.02 -32.11 -8.60
C CYS A 209 4.57 -30.66 -8.88
N PHE A 210 5.53 -29.73 -9.05
CA PHE A 210 5.27 -28.34 -9.37
C PHE A 210 5.82 -27.98 -10.75
N LYS A 211 5.10 -27.15 -11.49
CA LYS A 211 5.63 -26.55 -12.72
C LYS A 211 6.27 -25.19 -12.38
N PRO A 212 7.61 -25.07 -12.40
CA PRO A 212 8.25 -23.81 -12.08
C PRO A 212 7.91 -22.76 -13.15
N VAL A 213 7.68 -21.54 -12.70
CA VAL A 213 7.60 -20.38 -13.57
C VAL A 213 9.03 -19.93 -13.81
N VAL A 214 9.51 -20.13 -15.03
CA VAL A 214 10.70 -19.44 -15.51
C VAL A 214 10.31 -17.98 -15.59
N VAL A 215 10.77 -17.20 -14.61
CA VAL A 215 10.71 -15.75 -14.71
C VAL A 215 11.77 -15.42 -15.74
N ASP A 216 11.35 -15.37 -17.00
CA ASP A 216 12.14 -14.79 -18.06
C ASP A 216 12.64 -13.44 -17.53
N GLN A 217 13.95 -13.18 -17.61
CA GLN A 217 14.45 -11.85 -17.27
C GLN A 217 13.61 -10.88 -18.08
N ALA A 218 12.89 -9.99 -17.37
CA ALA A 218 11.73 -9.27 -17.87
C ALA A 218 11.82 -8.97 -19.38
N PRO A 219 10.73 -9.14 -20.17
CA PRO A 219 10.67 -8.73 -21.57
C PRO A 219 11.15 -7.28 -21.83
N ASN A 220 11.23 -6.47 -20.78
CA ASN A 220 11.59 -5.07 -20.80
C ASN A 220 12.97 -4.78 -20.20
N ALA A 221 13.87 -5.77 -20.05
CA ALA A 221 15.26 -5.52 -19.61
C ALA A 221 16.06 -4.61 -20.57
N MET A 222 15.50 -4.40 -21.75
CA MET A 222 16.08 -3.71 -22.89
C MET A 222 15.40 -2.36 -23.13
N GLN A 223 14.23 -2.12 -22.53
CA GLN A 223 13.50 -0.87 -22.62
C GLN A 223 13.82 0.02 -21.41
N CYS A 224 13.96 1.32 -21.63
CA CYS A 224 14.06 2.27 -20.54
C CYS A 224 12.71 2.36 -19.80
N PRO A 225 12.69 2.26 -18.45
CA PRO A 225 11.44 2.42 -17.70
C PRO A 225 10.98 3.88 -17.59
N ILE A 226 11.77 4.85 -18.10
CA ILE A 226 11.51 6.28 -17.97
C ILE A 226 11.11 6.91 -19.31
N CYS A 227 11.50 6.30 -20.44
CA CYS A 227 11.15 6.77 -21.78
C CYS A 227 11.01 5.59 -22.74
N ASP A 228 10.47 5.84 -23.92
CA ASP A 228 10.19 4.80 -24.92
C ASP A 228 11.43 4.30 -25.67
N ALA A 229 12.64 4.59 -25.17
CA ALA A 229 13.88 4.13 -25.77
C ALA A 229 14.11 2.63 -25.51
N GLU A 230 14.33 1.89 -26.58
CA GLU A 230 14.70 0.47 -26.57
C GLU A 230 16.18 0.30 -26.91
N PHE A 231 16.85 -0.61 -26.21
CA PHE A 231 18.29 -0.82 -26.28
C PHE A 231 18.61 -2.28 -26.58
N ASN A 232 19.66 -2.54 -27.35
CA ASN A 232 20.07 -3.91 -27.70
C ASN A 232 20.90 -4.60 -26.61
N TYR A 233 21.41 -3.85 -25.63
CA TYR A 233 22.12 -4.40 -24.47
C TYR A 233 21.76 -3.69 -23.16
N LYS A 234 21.66 -4.45 -22.06
CA LYS A 234 21.43 -3.94 -20.69
C LYS A 234 22.39 -2.80 -20.31
N VAL A 235 23.67 -2.90 -20.69
CA VAL A 235 24.70 -1.88 -20.39
C VAL A 235 24.36 -0.52 -21.02
N GLN A 236 23.80 -0.52 -22.23
CA GLN A 236 23.43 0.71 -22.94
C GLN A 236 22.23 1.39 -22.28
N ARG A 237 21.20 0.61 -21.91
CA ARG A 237 20.06 1.12 -21.13
C ARG A 237 20.52 1.70 -19.80
N ASP A 238 21.38 1.00 -19.07
CA ASP A 238 21.84 1.43 -17.74
C ASP A 238 22.68 2.73 -17.82
N GLN A 239 23.48 2.90 -18.89
CA GLN A 239 24.20 4.16 -19.18
C GLN A 239 23.24 5.28 -19.55
N HIS A 240 22.26 5.02 -20.42
CA HIS A 240 21.20 5.97 -20.76
C HIS A 240 20.44 6.43 -19.52
N MET A 241 20.05 5.52 -18.62
CA MET A 241 19.37 5.88 -17.36
C MET A 241 20.23 6.77 -16.47
N LYS A 242 21.54 6.49 -16.36
CA LYS A 242 22.46 7.34 -15.59
C LYS A 242 22.55 8.75 -16.20
N ALA A 243 22.71 8.86 -17.51
CA ALA A 243 22.74 10.16 -18.19
C ALA A 243 21.42 10.93 -18.03
N TYR A 244 20.29 10.24 -18.23
CA TYR A 244 18.95 10.81 -18.08
C TYR A 244 18.70 11.37 -16.67
N LEU A 245 19.17 10.67 -15.63
CA LEU A 245 19.07 11.14 -14.25
C LEU A 245 19.99 12.33 -13.97
N ILE A 246 21.19 12.36 -14.55
CA ILE A 246 22.13 13.48 -14.40
C ILE A 246 21.61 14.75 -15.06
N GLU A 247 21.01 14.66 -16.24
CA GLU A 247 20.45 15.82 -16.96
C GLU A 247 19.24 16.42 -16.23
N LYS A 248 18.42 15.61 -15.55
CA LYS A 248 17.24 16.10 -14.81
C LYS A 248 17.51 16.57 -13.37
N ILE A 249 18.68 16.30 -12.82
CA ILE A 249 19.10 16.81 -11.49
C ILE A 249 19.74 18.22 -11.61
N ASN A 250 20.16 18.63 -12.82
CA ASN A 250 20.80 19.92 -13.08
C ASN A 250 19.83 21.03 -13.55
N PHE A 251 18.53 20.91 -13.26
CA PHE A 251 17.51 21.95 -13.47
C PHE A 251 16.72 22.22 -12.19
#